data_AF-A0A0F7FHF3-F1
#
_entry.id   AF-A0A0F7FHF3-F1
#
_cell.length_a   1.000
_cell.length_b   1.000
_cell.length_c   1.000
_cell.angle_alpha   90.00
_cell.angle_beta   90.00
_cell.angle_gamma   90.00
#
_symmetry.space_group_name_H-M   'P 1'
#
loop_
_entity.id
_entity.type
_entity.pdbx_description
1 polymer ?
#
loop_
_entity_poly.entity_id
_entity_poly.type
_entity_poly.pdbx_seq_one_letter_code
_entity_poly.pdbx_strand_id
1 'polypeptide(L)'
;MASKKVVKQSGKVEDFNPQKIYNACIAAGAPPEVAHEITKEAEEKIKDGASTSEIRRFVLLRLKEMAPHAHDAWVFYDRIMKGRLTIEDGKAVVVQKGHLYLGREVKDIGPPGLSSAEEVKGILKELEDDLDFGISKATINARLYALFMGVLKSSKMPKEEKEKSIQLINEFREKLGWKPYELKKLL
;
A
#
# COMPACT_ATOMS: atom_id res chain seq x y z
N MET A 1 -16.64 24.96 -14.75
CA MET A 1 -15.20 25.24 -14.57
C MET A 1 -14.41 24.30 -15.46
N ALA A 2 -13.29 24.73 -16.04
CA ALA A 2 -12.45 23.82 -16.83
C ALA A 2 -11.95 22.67 -15.94
N SER A 3 -11.96 21.45 -16.48
CA SER A 3 -11.42 20.27 -15.80
C SER A 3 -9.91 20.46 -15.60
N LYS A 4 -9.44 20.38 -14.35
CA LYS A 4 -8.00 20.41 -14.03
C LYS A 4 -7.32 19.22 -14.70
N LYS A 5 -6.11 19.40 -15.19
CA LYS A 5 -5.27 18.36 -15.77
C LYS A 5 -4.22 17.92 -14.76
N VAL A 6 -3.84 16.65 -14.82
CA VAL A 6 -2.76 16.06 -14.01
C VAL A 6 -1.75 15.33 -14.86
N VAL A 7 -0.48 15.39 -14.44
CA VAL A 7 0.64 14.77 -15.15
C VAL A 7 1.03 13.46 -14.46
N LYS A 8 0.88 12.34 -15.16
CA LYS A 8 1.31 11.03 -14.65
C LYS A 8 2.83 10.93 -14.62
N GLN A 9 3.35 9.97 -13.86
CA GLN A 9 4.77 9.63 -13.84
C GLN A 9 5.35 9.35 -15.24
N SER A 10 4.54 8.84 -16.18
CA SER A 10 4.95 8.61 -17.57
C SER A 10 5.01 9.87 -18.43
N GLY A 11 4.68 11.05 -17.89
CA GLY A 11 4.49 12.31 -18.64
C GLY A 11 3.12 12.45 -19.31
N LYS A 12 2.27 11.41 -19.27
CA LYS A 12 0.91 11.47 -19.85
C LYS A 12 0.03 12.43 -19.06
N VAL A 13 -0.73 13.26 -19.77
CA VAL A 13 -1.73 14.17 -19.19
C VAL A 13 -3.11 13.52 -19.18
N GLU A 14 -3.83 13.62 -18.06
CA GLU A 14 -5.24 13.19 -17.95
C GLU A 14 -6.07 14.20 -17.16
N ASP A 15 -7.39 14.09 -17.25
CA ASP A 15 -8.31 14.86 -16.41
C ASP A 15 -8.19 14.46 -14.94
N PHE A 16 -8.13 15.46 -14.08
CA PHE A 16 -8.18 15.28 -12.64
C PHE A 16 -9.52 14.63 -12.27
N ASN A 17 -9.44 13.47 -11.64
CA ASN A 17 -10.61 12.76 -11.16
C ASN A 17 -10.50 12.56 -9.64
N PRO A 18 -11.25 13.33 -8.84
CA PRO A 18 -11.21 13.26 -7.38
C PRO A 18 -11.65 11.91 -6.83
N GLN A 19 -12.53 11.20 -7.54
CA GLN A 19 -12.96 9.85 -7.17
C GLN A 19 -11.78 8.88 -7.06
N LYS A 20 -10.69 9.10 -7.82
CA LYS A 20 -9.47 8.28 -7.70
C LYS A 20 -8.80 8.45 -6.34
N ILE A 21 -8.83 9.65 -5.75
CA ILE A 21 -8.28 9.93 -4.42
C ILE A 21 -9.14 9.26 -3.36
N TYR A 22 -10.45 9.47 -3.41
CA TYR A 22 -11.39 8.84 -2.49
C TYR A 22 -11.21 7.31 -2.48
N ASN A 23 -11.28 6.68 -3.65
CA ASN A 23 -11.16 5.24 -3.78
C ASN A 23 -9.81 4.72 -3.27
N ALA A 24 -8.72 5.46 -3.48
CA ALA A 24 -7.41 5.08 -2.98
C ALA A 24 -7.33 5.16 -1.44
N CYS A 25 -7.93 6.19 -0.83
CA CYS A 25 -8.01 6.31 0.63
C CYS A 25 -8.83 5.16 1.24
N ILE A 26 -10.00 4.86 0.67
CA ILE A 26 -10.84 3.73 1.09
C ILE A 26 -10.10 2.41 0.94
N ALA A 27 -9.40 2.19 -0.17
CA ALA A 27 -8.63 0.97 -0.40
C ALA A 27 -7.48 0.80 0.60
N ALA A 28 -6.94 1.90 1.13
CA ALA A 28 -5.95 1.91 2.19
C ALA A 28 -6.55 1.72 3.61
N GLY A 29 -7.88 1.66 3.74
CA GLY A 29 -8.57 1.46 5.01
C GLY A 29 -8.90 2.77 5.76
N ALA A 30 -8.91 3.91 5.07
CA ALA A 30 -9.39 5.15 5.67
C ALA A 30 -10.92 5.09 5.90
N PRO A 31 -11.43 5.66 7.00
CA PRO A 31 -12.87 5.87 7.18
C PRO A 31 -13.46 6.70 6.03
N PRO A 32 -14.71 6.45 5.59
CA PRO A 32 -15.36 7.19 4.51
C PRO A 32 -15.34 8.71 4.70
N GLU A 33 -15.51 9.18 5.92
CA GLU A 33 -15.55 10.60 6.29
C GLU A 33 -14.18 11.25 6.09
N VAL A 34 -13.12 10.56 6.52
CA VAL A 34 -11.72 10.99 6.30
C VAL A 34 -11.40 10.98 4.81
N ALA A 35 -11.81 9.95 4.07
CA ALA A 35 -11.59 9.89 2.62
C ALA A 35 -12.29 11.02 1.87
N HIS A 36 -13.52 11.38 2.27
CA HIS A 36 -14.25 12.53 1.70
C HIS A 36 -13.53 13.85 1.99
N GLU A 37 -13.13 14.08 3.24
CA GLU A 37 -12.46 15.32 3.63
C GLU A 37 -11.13 15.51 2.87
N ILE A 38 -10.30 14.46 2.80
CA ILE A 38 -9.04 14.49 2.05
C ILE A 38 -9.29 14.75 0.56
N THR A 39 -10.33 14.14 -0.01
CA THR A 39 -10.68 14.34 -1.43
C THR A 39 -11.13 15.78 -1.70
N LYS A 40 -11.96 16.35 -0.83
CA LYS A 40 -12.40 17.73 -0.92
C LYS A 40 -11.24 18.72 -0.80
N GLU A 41 -10.37 18.53 0.19
CA GLU A 41 -9.18 19.38 0.30
C GLU A 41 -8.25 19.27 -0.90
N ALA A 42 -8.13 18.06 -1.47
CA ALA A 42 -7.36 17.83 -2.69
C ALA A 42 -7.98 18.57 -3.89
N GLU A 43 -9.30 18.51 -4.06
CA GLU A 43 -10.01 19.27 -5.10
C GLU A 43 -9.74 20.77 -5.00
N GLU A 44 -9.70 21.33 -3.80
CA GLU A 44 -9.46 22.75 -3.57
C GLU A 44 -8.00 23.14 -3.79
N LYS A 45 -7.05 22.37 -3.23
CA LYS A 45 -5.63 22.72 -3.15
C LYS A 45 -4.81 22.28 -4.38
N ILE A 46 -5.22 21.22 -5.10
CA ILE A 46 -4.49 20.73 -6.27
C ILE A 46 -4.67 21.70 -7.43
N LYS A 47 -3.55 22.12 -8.01
CA LYS A 47 -3.51 23.04 -9.16
C LYS A 47 -3.57 22.28 -10.48
N ASP A 48 -3.99 22.99 -11.53
CA ASP A 48 -3.87 22.50 -12.90
C ASP A 48 -2.41 22.20 -13.24
N GLY A 49 -2.16 21.05 -13.87
CA GLY A 49 -0.81 20.57 -14.19
C GLY A 49 -0.09 19.83 -13.06
N ALA A 50 -0.71 19.63 -11.89
CA ALA A 50 -0.09 18.89 -10.79
C ALA A 50 0.27 17.45 -11.17
N SER A 51 1.43 16.99 -10.72
CA SER A 51 1.88 15.62 -10.94
C SER A 51 1.17 14.63 -10.02
N THR A 52 1.05 13.37 -10.46
CA THR A 52 0.52 12.29 -9.61
C THR A 52 1.33 12.10 -8.32
N SER A 53 2.62 12.46 -8.33
CA SER A 53 3.50 12.40 -7.17
C SER A 53 3.18 13.48 -6.13
N GLU A 54 2.89 14.71 -6.57
CA GLU A 54 2.48 15.81 -5.69
C GLU A 54 1.12 15.52 -5.05
N ILE A 55 0.16 15.03 -5.84
CA ILE A 55 -1.16 14.62 -5.35
C ILE A 55 -1.02 13.51 -4.32
N ARG A 56 -0.20 12.49 -4.61
CA ARG A 56 0.08 11.40 -3.67
C ARG A 56 0.69 11.93 -2.37
N ARG A 57 1.68 12.83 -2.46
CA ARG A 57 2.33 13.42 -1.27
C ARG A 57 1.30 14.14 -0.40
N PHE A 58 0.43 14.95 -1.01
CA PHE A 58 -0.65 15.63 -0.31
C PHE A 58 -1.55 14.64 0.45
N VAL A 59 -2.03 13.60 -0.24
CA VAL A 59 -2.93 12.59 0.35
C VAL A 59 -2.26 11.84 1.50
N LEU A 60 -0.99 11.44 1.35
CA LEU A 60 -0.26 10.73 2.41
C LEU A 60 -0.04 11.61 3.65
N LEU A 61 0.26 12.90 3.47
CA LEU A 61 0.39 13.84 4.59
C LEU A 61 -0.92 13.94 5.37
N ARG A 62 -2.06 14.09 4.67
CA ARG A 62 -3.37 14.16 5.33
C ARG A 62 -3.78 12.84 5.98
N LEU A 63 -3.51 11.69 5.35
CA LEU A 63 -3.75 10.39 5.96
C LEU A 63 -2.91 10.19 7.22
N LYS A 64 -1.65 10.64 7.23
CA LYS A 64 -0.79 10.54 8.42
C LYS A 64 -1.38 11.29 9.62
N GLU A 65 -2.06 12.40 9.37
CA GLU A 65 -2.69 13.22 10.41
C GLU A 65 -4.06 12.66 10.84
N MET A 66 -4.88 12.22 9.88
CA MET A 66 -6.30 11.90 10.12
C MET A 66 -6.61 10.41 10.26
N ALA A 67 -5.81 9.54 9.64
CA ALA A 67 -5.97 8.09 9.67
C ALA A 67 -4.59 7.40 9.56
N PRO A 68 -3.74 7.47 10.61
CA PRO A 68 -2.37 6.98 10.57
C PRO A 68 -2.24 5.51 10.13
N HIS A 69 -3.20 4.66 10.50
CA HIS A 69 -3.24 3.26 10.09
C HIS A 69 -3.41 3.09 8.57
N ALA A 70 -4.19 3.97 7.93
CA ALA A 70 -4.40 3.97 6.48
C ALA A 70 -3.19 4.53 5.73
N HIS A 71 -2.53 5.55 6.30
CA HIS A 71 -1.23 6.00 5.81
C HIS A 71 -0.23 4.84 5.80
N ASP A 72 -0.10 4.14 6.93
CA ASP A 72 0.86 3.05 7.08
C ASP A 72 0.55 1.88 6.13
N ALA A 73 -0.73 1.53 5.99
CA ALA A 73 -1.18 0.51 5.03
C ALA A 73 -0.84 0.89 3.58
N TRP A 74 -1.04 2.16 3.20
CA TRP A 74 -0.69 2.64 1.87
C TRP A 74 0.82 2.53 1.64
N VAL A 75 1.64 3.11 2.53
CA VAL A 75 3.11 3.09 2.40
C VAL A 75 3.62 1.65 2.32
N PHE A 76 3.07 0.75 3.13
CA PHE A 76 3.41 -0.67 3.11
C PHE A 76 3.02 -1.36 1.80
N TYR A 77 1.80 -1.13 1.29
CA TYR A 77 1.37 -1.64 -0.01
C TYR A 77 2.30 -1.19 -1.14
N ASP A 78 2.70 0.09 -1.13
CA ASP A 78 3.64 0.64 -2.10
C ASP A 78 5.02 -0.01 -1.99
N ARG A 79 5.53 -0.26 -0.77
CA ARG A 79 6.78 -1.00 -0.54
C ARG A 79 6.72 -2.39 -1.19
N ILE A 80 5.63 -3.12 -0.99
CA ILE A 80 5.45 -4.47 -1.53
C ILE A 80 5.38 -4.47 -3.06
N MET A 81 4.59 -3.55 -3.62
CA MET A 81 4.24 -3.59 -5.04
C MET A 81 5.27 -2.89 -5.95
N LYS A 82 5.94 -1.86 -5.45
CA LYS A 82 6.84 -1.01 -6.24
C LYS A 82 8.29 -1.07 -5.76
N GLY A 83 8.57 -1.79 -4.67
CA GLY A 83 9.83 -1.68 -3.94
C GLY A 83 9.85 -0.45 -3.04
N ARG A 84 11.00 -0.19 -2.39
CA ARG A 84 11.19 0.96 -1.48
C ARG A 84 11.02 2.27 -2.26
N LEU A 85 10.00 3.05 -1.92
CA LEU A 85 9.79 4.42 -2.39
C LEU A 85 10.27 5.39 -1.33
N THR A 86 11.38 6.07 -1.56
CA THR A 86 11.84 7.16 -0.69
C THR A 86 11.58 8.49 -1.41
N ILE A 87 11.05 9.47 -0.68
CA ILE A 87 10.80 10.82 -1.17
C ILE A 87 11.96 11.69 -0.70
N GLU A 88 12.91 11.97 -1.59
CA GLU A 88 13.87 13.07 -1.43
C GLU A 88 13.46 14.20 -2.39
N ASP A 89 13.28 15.41 -1.84
CA ASP A 89 13.09 16.67 -2.58
C ASP A 89 12.06 16.65 -3.72
N GLY A 90 10.89 16.04 -3.46
CA GLY A 90 9.75 16.11 -4.38
C GLY A 90 9.88 15.21 -5.62
N LYS A 91 10.89 14.33 -5.69
CA LYS A 91 10.98 13.26 -6.69
C LYS A 91 10.78 11.91 -6.03
N ALA A 92 9.89 11.09 -6.60
CA ALA A 92 9.75 9.70 -6.20
C ALA A 92 10.98 8.94 -6.71
N VAL A 93 11.94 8.66 -5.82
CA VAL A 93 13.09 7.83 -6.14
C VAL A 93 12.75 6.41 -5.71
N VAL A 94 12.74 5.48 -6.67
CA VAL A 94 12.71 4.04 -6.36
C VAL A 94 14.09 3.70 -5.83
N VAL A 95 14.21 3.55 -4.51
CA VAL A 95 15.45 3.10 -3.90
C VAL A 95 15.58 1.61 -4.19
N GLN A 96 16.41 1.28 -5.18
CA GLN A 96 16.64 -0.11 -5.59
C GLN A 96 17.37 -0.95 -4.53
N LYS A 97 17.83 -0.39 -3.40
CA LYS A 97 18.48 -1.11 -2.28
C LYS A 97 18.77 -0.14 -1.11
N GLY A 98 18.62 -0.60 0.14
CA GLY A 98 19.19 0.07 1.34
C GLY A 98 18.26 0.17 2.56
N HIS A 99 18.68 -0.42 3.68
CA HIS A 99 18.05 -0.49 5.02
C HIS A 99 17.76 0.93 5.59
N LEU A 100 16.67 1.24 6.33
CA LEU A 100 16.31 0.93 7.74
C LEU A 100 14.93 1.64 7.99
N TYR A 101 13.93 1.15 8.73
CA TYR A 101 13.93 0.81 10.16
C TYR A 101 13.45 -0.62 10.48
N LEU A 102 14.38 -1.34 11.12
CA LEU A 102 14.33 -2.61 11.89
C LEU A 102 13.66 -3.85 11.26
N GLY A 103 14.50 -4.88 10.99
CA GLY A 103 14.15 -6.23 10.52
C GLY A 103 14.26 -6.39 8.99
N ARG A 104 15.42 -6.62 8.36
CA ARG A 104 16.27 -7.84 8.30
C ARG A 104 15.47 -9.09 7.88
N GLU A 105 15.75 -9.58 6.65
CA GLU A 105 15.88 -11.01 6.25
C GLU A 105 15.12 -11.50 5.01
N VAL A 106 14.26 -10.74 4.32
CA VAL A 106 13.72 -11.27 3.05
C VAL A 106 14.76 -11.14 1.94
N LYS A 107 15.45 -12.24 1.63
CA LYS A 107 16.14 -12.38 0.34
C LYS A 107 15.06 -12.41 -0.74
N ASP A 108 15.10 -11.48 -1.68
CA ASP A 108 14.26 -11.57 -2.88
C ASP A 108 14.62 -12.87 -3.62
N ILE A 109 13.71 -13.84 -3.62
CA ILE A 109 13.84 -15.08 -4.41
C ILE A 109 12.97 -14.92 -5.65
N GLY A 110 13.59 -14.59 -6.78
CA GLY A 110 12.90 -14.40 -8.06
C GLY A 110 12.94 -12.97 -8.60
N PRO A 111 12.07 -12.62 -9.56
CA PRO A 111 12.01 -11.29 -10.16
C PRO A 111 11.49 -10.24 -9.14
N PRO A 112 11.87 -8.95 -9.27
CA PRO A 112 11.51 -7.93 -8.29
C PRO A 112 10.00 -7.79 -8.01
N GLY A 113 9.62 -7.74 -6.73
CA GLY A 113 8.25 -7.58 -6.24
C GLY A 113 7.58 -8.91 -5.88
N LEU A 114 6.42 -8.85 -5.22
CA LEU A 114 5.74 -10.03 -4.68
C LEU A 114 5.41 -11.09 -5.76
N SER A 115 6.24 -12.12 -5.86
CA SER A 115 6.25 -13.12 -6.92
C SER A 115 6.20 -14.57 -6.42
N SER A 116 6.53 -14.80 -5.13
CA SER A 116 6.50 -16.12 -4.49
C SER A 116 5.91 -16.10 -3.07
N ALA A 117 5.48 -17.27 -2.60
CA ALA A 117 5.01 -17.47 -1.22
C ALA A 117 6.13 -17.33 -0.18
N GLU A 118 7.39 -17.57 -0.55
CA GLU A 118 8.53 -17.38 0.36
C GLU A 118 8.77 -15.89 0.69
N GLU A 119 8.57 -15.00 -0.29
CA GLU A 119 8.57 -13.54 -0.03
C GLU A 119 7.45 -13.14 0.93
N VAL A 120 6.26 -13.73 0.77
CA VAL A 120 5.12 -13.50 1.69
C VAL A 120 5.43 -13.99 3.10
N LYS A 121 6.02 -15.18 3.23
CA LYS A 121 6.46 -15.73 4.52
C LYS A 121 7.48 -14.81 5.21
N GLY A 122 8.43 -14.28 4.45
CA GLY A 122 9.39 -13.29 4.93
C GLY A 122 8.72 -12.02 5.46
N ILE A 123 7.73 -11.49 4.74
CA ILE A 123 6.96 -10.32 5.18
C ILE A 123 6.12 -10.63 6.43
N LEU A 124 5.52 -11.81 6.53
CA LEU A 124 4.77 -12.22 7.73
C LEU A 124 5.67 -12.31 8.96
N LYS A 125 6.92 -12.76 8.79
CA LYS A 125 7.93 -12.74 9.86
C LYS A 125 8.24 -11.30 10.30
N GLU A 126 8.41 -10.36 9.38
CA GLU A 126 8.57 -8.93 9.73
C GLU A 126 7.36 -8.39 10.52
N LEU A 127 6.14 -8.78 10.14
CA LEU A 127 4.91 -8.37 10.85
C LEU A 127 4.79 -9.02 12.25
N GLU A 128 5.33 -10.22 12.43
CA GLU A 128 5.44 -10.87 13.73
C GLU A 128 6.42 -10.11 14.63
N ASP A 129 7.62 -9.82 14.11
CA ASP A 129 8.63 -9.03 14.82
C ASP A 129 8.08 -7.64 15.20
N ASP A 130 7.38 -6.95 14.28
CA ASP A 130 6.71 -5.67 14.54
C ASP A 130 5.74 -5.76 15.72
N LEU A 131 4.95 -6.84 15.79
CA LEU A 131 4.01 -7.06 16.89
C LEU A 131 4.76 -7.25 18.22
N ASP A 132 5.86 -7.99 18.21
CA ASP A 132 6.72 -8.21 19.38
C ASP A 132 7.40 -6.91 19.85
N PHE A 133 7.72 -6.00 18.93
CA PHE A 133 8.22 -4.66 19.23
C PHE A 133 7.13 -3.66 19.66
N GLY A 134 5.88 -4.11 19.80
CA GLY A 134 4.78 -3.31 20.35
C GLY A 134 4.02 -2.48 19.33
N ILE A 135 4.15 -2.76 18.02
CA ILE A 135 3.29 -2.17 17.00
C ILE A 135 1.84 -2.63 17.23
N SER A 136 0.89 -1.70 17.13
CA SER A 136 -0.51 -1.98 17.46
C SER A 136 -1.12 -3.06 16.55
N LYS A 137 -1.98 -3.91 17.12
CA LYS A 137 -2.76 -4.92 16.38
C LYS A 137 -3.55 -4.32 15.21
N ALA A 138 -4.03 -3.07 15.36
CA ALA A 138 -4.73 -2.35 14.30
C ALA A 138 -3.79 -2.06 13.10
N THR A 139 -2.58 -1.58 13.38
CA THR A 139 -1.54 -1.35 12.36
C THR A 139 -1.13 -2.65 11.68
N ILE A 140 -0.91 -3.73 12.45
CA ILE A 140 -0.59 -5.06 11.89
C ILE A 140 -1.72 -5.57 10.98
N ASN A 141 -2.98 -5.47 11.41
CA ASN A 141 -4.12 -5.88 10.58
C ASN A 141 -4.22 -5.05 9.28
N ALA A 142 -3.90 -3.75 9.34
CA ALA A 142 -3.89 -2.89 8.15
C ALA A 142 -2.76 -3.26 7.17
N ARG A 143 -1.55 -3.53 7.67
CA ARG A 143 -0.41 -4.02 6.86
C ARG A 143 -0.69 -5.39 6.26
N LEU A 144 -1.27 -6.29 7.04
CA LEU A 144 -1.62 -7.64 6.59
C LEU A 144 -2.70 -7.62 5.48
N TYR A 145 -3.68 -6.72 5.57
CA TYR A 145 -4.65 -6.51 4.50
C TYR A 145 -3.98 -5.97 3.23
N ALA A 146 -3.05 -5.02 3.36
CA ALA A 146 -2.27 -4.51 2.24
C ALA A 146 -1.43 -5.63 1.57
N LEU A 147 -0.82 -6.53 2.35
CA LEU A 147 -0.12 -7.72 1.82
C LEU A 147 -1.06 -8.62 1.03
N PHE A 148 -2.22 -8.97 1.61
CA PHE A 148 -3.24 -9.78 0.95
C PHE A 148 -3.69 -9.16 -0.39
N MET A 149 -3.95 -7.86 -0.41
CA MET A 149 -4.30 -7.15 -1.64
C MET A 149 -3.16 -7.13 -2.65
N GLY A 150 -1.90 -7.07 -2.18
CA GLY A 150 -0.71 -7.19 -3.02
C GLY A 150 -0.60 -8.56 -3.71
N VAL A 151 -0.81 -9.65 -2.95
CA VAL A 151 -0.86 -11.02 -3.48
C VAL A 151 -1.91 -11.16 -4.57
N LEU A 152 -3.15 -10.72 -4.31
CA LEU A 152 -4.25 -10.83 -5.27
C LEU A 152 -3.95 -10.10 -6.58
N LYS A 153 -3.41 -8.88 -6.48
CA LYS A 153 -3.17 -7.99 -7.63
C LYS A 153 -1.86 -8.26 -8.36
N SER A 154 -0.94 -9.03 -7.77
CA SER A 154 0.34 -9.31 -8.44
C SER A 154 0.10 -10.08 -9.73
N SER A 155 0.55 -9.52 -10.86
CA SER A 155 0.57 -10.21 -12.16
C SER A 155 1.80 -11.11 -12.32
N LYS A 156 2.78 -10.98 -11.43
CA LYS A 156 4.06 -11.71 -11.47
C LYS A 156 4.03 -13.01 -10.67
N MET A 157 3.04 -13.18 -9.81
CA MET A 157 2.89 -14.35 -8.95
C MET A 157 2.00 -15.40 -9.65
N PRO A 158 2.51 -16.62 -9.91
CA PRO A 158 1.72 -17.73 -10.43
C PRO A 158 0.56 -18.09 -9.51
N LYS A 159 -0.48 -18.74 -10.06
CA LYS A 159 -1.69 -19.11 -9.31
C LYS A 159 -1.38 -19.96 -8.06
N GLU A 160 -0.54 -20.98 -8.21
CA GLU A 160 -0.14 -21.86 -7.10
C GLU A 160 0.56 -21.08 -5.97
N GLU A 161 1.43 -20.13 -6.32
CA GLU A 161 2.10 -19.26 -5.36
C GLU A 161 1.15 -18.28 -4.69
N LYS A 162 0.11 -17.79 -5.40
CA LYS A 162 -0.95 -16.97 -4.80
C LYS A 162 -1.76 -17.76 -3.78
N GLU A 163 -2.13 -19.00 -4.11
CA GLU A 163 -2.89 -19.88 -3.21
C GLU A 163 -2.10 -20.16 -1.93
N LYS A 164 -0.83 -20.56 -2.06
CA LYS A 164 0.09 -20.74 -0.91
C LYS A 164 0.24 -19.46 -0.09
N SER A 165 0.40 -18.31 -0.75
CA SER A 165 0.52 -17.01 -0.08
C SER A 165 -0.72 -16.65 0.74
N ILE A 166 -1.91 -16.90 0.19
CA ILE A 166 -3.18 -16.63 0.88
C ILE A 166 -3.37 -17.57 2.06
N GLN A 167 -2.96 -18.84 1.93
CA GLN A 167 -2.95 -19.80 3.03
C GLN A 167 -2.06 -19.28 4.18
N LEU A 168 -0.81 -18.89 3.89
CA LEU A 168 0.12 -18.35 4.89
C LEU A 168 -0.44 -17.11 5.59
N ILE A 169 -1.06 -16.19 4.84
CA ILE A 169 -1.70 -14.99 5.40
C ILE A 169 -2.85 -15.39 6.34
N ASN A 170 -3.68 -16.35 5.95
CA ASN A 170 -4.82 -16.79 6.76
C ASN A 170 -4.37 -17.53 8.04
N GLU A 171 -3.35 -18.37 7.97
CA GLU A 171 -2.74 -19.01 9.14
C GLU A 171 -2.22 -17.95 10.15
N PHE A 172 -1.57 -16.88 9.65
CA PHE A 172 -1.14 -15.76 10.48
C PHE A 172 -2.32 -15.02 11.13
N ARG A 173 -3.43 -14.83 10.39
CA ARG A 173 -4.66 -14.21 10.94
C ARG A 173 -5.26 -15.05 12.06
N GLU A 174 -5.37 -16.35 11.85
CA GLU A 174 -5.92 -17.29 12.82
C GLU A 174 -5.07 -17.33 14.09
N LYS A 175 -3.74 -17.32 13.97
CA LYS A 175 -2.80 -17.20 15.10
C LYS A 175 -3.09 -15.96 15.96
N LEU A 176 -3.53 -14.85 15.36
CA LEU A 176 -3.87 -13.60 16.05
C LEU A 176 -5.35 -13.53 16.50
N GLY A 177 -6.14 -14.58 16.27
CA GLY A 177 -7.57 -14.66 16.61
C GLY A 177 -8.47 -13.92 15.63
N TRP A 178 -8.00 -13.63 14.42
CA TRP A 178 -8.78 -12.99 13.36
C TRP A 178 -9.37 -14.01 12.40
N LYS A 179 -10.54 -13.69 11.84
CA LYS A 179 -11.16 -14.50 10.79
C LYS A 179 -10.30 -14.50 9.52
N PRO A 180 -10.14 -15.65 8.83
CA PRO A 180 -9.51 -15.73 7.52
C PRO A 180 -10.13 -14.75 6.51
N TYR A 181 -9.34 -14.34 5.52
CA TYR A 181 -9.87 -13.65 4.34
C TYR A 181 -10.54 -14.65 3.40
N GLU A 182 -11.76 -14.32 2.98
CA GLU A 182 -12.52 -15.09 2.00
C GLU A 182 -12.36 -14.52 0.58
N LEU A 183 -12.12 -15.39 -0.39
CA LEU A 183 -12.07 -15.03 -1.80
C LEU A 183 -13.48 -15.00 -2.38
N LYS A 184 -13.92 -13.82 -2.85
CA LYS A 184 -15.22 -13.69 -3.53
C LYS A 184 -15.24 -14.28 -4.95
N LYS A 185 -14.06 -14.57 -5.54
CA LYS A 185 -13.89 -15.18 -6.87
C LYS A 185 -12.65 -16.08 -6.87
N LEU A 186 -12.66 -17.13 -7.70
CA LEU A 186 -11.51 -18.00 -7.93
C LEU A 186 -10.33 -17.19 -8.51
N LEU A 187 -9.11 -17.54 -8.05
CA LEU A 187 -7.82 -16.92 -8.44
C LEU A 187 -7.43 -17.21 -9.88
#